data_AF-A0A366S3Y3-F1
#
_entry.id   AF-A0A366S3Y3-F1
#
_cell.length_a   1.000
_cell.length_b   1.000
_cell.length_c   1.000
_cell.angle_alpha   90.00
_cell.angle_beta   90.00
_cell.angle_gamma   90.00
#
_symmetry.space_group_name_H-M   'P 1'
#
loop_
_entity.id
_entity.type
_entity.pdbx_description
1 polymer ?
#
loop_
_entity_poly.entity_id
_entity_poly.type
_entity_poly.pdbx_seq_one_letter_code
_entity_poly.pdbx_strand_id
1 'polypeptide(L)'
;MPPVNQRFHTQYAHDPRHLKALVPQEDLSTVEEHLEYYQDPYRSGYAQPDGQKLQVSENRRDVEYPSKEETFRTDDETKKLIAKLCNAISYKLRHPYRTTLEPIYNLYLQLPEQRMLHLTWQWRNRLLKVMGLPPKRNSESMMRYFALINDVKSAGLTLRKAHWNYALAFATKYSSRITTTEMDTALRLWKEMELTAGVKGNEVTFNILFDVATKAGNFVLADMMYREMEKRGFQYNRYHHVSLIHYFGLKMDSSAIRAAYKDMVDAGEMIDTVVLNCVISGLLRCGEESAAELTYERMKLGHEMAPNLPDRDYGMGRVVTKVLMMFTRIGKKHPELQKPLQKQMQLSPNLHTYRLFVEHYSVKIGDLPKVAQYLDEMKFLNIPIHATIFLSLFKGFYSHGGFTSSEWSEQRLEGVLKAMYQARDESIRGFTIDRWLVIWALRATKKCCSDEMVVQVYDEMAKRWDIPSDRLPFIQSILQSILAGVDMKSPTGAWDGPSYRRYKKDGTRL
;
A
#
# COMPACT_ATOMS: atom_id res chain seq x y z
N MET A 1 -21.13 -7.51 -46.87
CA MET A 1 -19.85 -8.21 -46.60
C MET A 1 -19.31 -7.68 -45.28
N PRO A 2 -19.11 -8.49 -44.23
CA PRO A 2 -18.47 -7.99 -43.02
C PRO A 2 -16.95 -7.87 -43.23
N PRO A 3 -16.27 -6.91 -42.59
CA PRO A 3 -14.83 -6.74 -42.75
C PRO A 3 -14.08 -7.86 -41.99
N VAL A 4 -13.15 -8.49 -42.69
CA VAL A 4 -12.42 -9.71 -42.31
C VAL A 4 -11.26 -9.46 -41.31
N ASN A 5 -11.09 -8.26 -40.76
CA ASN A 5 -9.86 -7.87 -40.07
C ASN A 5 -9.87 -7.81 -38.52
N GLN A 6 -10.89 -8.31 -37.82
CA GLN A 6 -10.91 -8.28 -36.35
C GLN A 6 -10.47 -9.58 -35.65
N ARG A 7 -10.24 -10.68 -36.39
CA ARG A 7 -9.90 -11.99 -35.77
C ARG A 7 -8.40 -12.30 -35.67
N PHE A 8 -7.52 -11.48 -36.22
CA PHE A 8 -6.07 -11.78 -36.27
C PHE A 8 -5.24 -11.18 -35.12
N HIS A 9 -5.81 -10.30 -34.28
CA HIS A 9 -5.04 -9.67 -33.19
C HIS A 9 -5.13 -10.37 -31.82
N THR A 10 -6.00 -11.37 -31.66
CA THR A 10 -6.24 -12.03 -30.36
C THR A 10 -5.28 -13.18 -30.03
N GLN A 11 -4.45 -13.65 -30.97
CA GLN A 11 -3.52 -14.77 -30.72
C GLN A 11 -2.19 -14.37 -30.05
N TYR A 12 -1.83 -13.08 -30.06
CA TYR A 12 -0.50 -12.59 -29.61
C TYR A 12 -0.50 -11.80 -28.29
N ALA A 13 -1.65 -11.64 -27.64
CA ALA A 13 -1.88 -10.68 -26.55
C ALA A 13 -1.09 -10.90 -25.23
N HIS A 14 -0.20 -11.90 -25.14
CA HIS A 14 0.49 -12.23 -23.87
C HIS A 14 1.90 -12.80 -24.07
N ASP A 15 2.57 -12.46 -25.18
CA ASP A 15 3.99 -12.76 -25.41
C ASP A 15 4.87 -11.70 -24.72
N PRO A 16 6.11 -12.00 -24.28
CA PRO A 16 6.97 -10.99 -23.64
C PRO A 16 7.18 -9.74 -24.50
N ARG A 17 7.19 -9.89 -25.83
CA ARG A 17 7.23 -8.75 -26.77
C ARG A 17 5.99 -7.87 -26.68
N HIS A 18 4.80 -8.48 -26.56
CA HIS A 18 3.55 -7.74 -26.39
C HIS A 18 3.49 -7.04 -25.03
N LEU A 19 3.92 -7.72 -23.96
CA LEU A 19 3.98 -7.12 -22.62
C LEU A 19 4.91 -5.89 -22.60
N LYS A 20 6.12 -5.98 -23.17
CA LYS A 20 7.00 -4.82 -23.30
C LYS A 20 6.37 -3.69 -24.11
N ALA A 21 5.60 -4.03 -25.15
CA ALA A 21 4.89 -3.07 -25.96
C ALA A 21 3.67 -2.44 -25.25
N LEU A 22 3.27 -2.86 -24.05
CA LEU A 22 2.23 -2.17 -23.29
C LEU A 22 2.69 -0.77 -22.85
N VAL A 23 3.95 -0.65 -22.44
CA VAL A 23 4.56 0.61 -22.00
C VAL A 23 5.45 1.15 -23.13
N PRO A 24 5.27 2.40 -23.58
CA PRO A 24 6.12 3.00 -24.60
C PRO A 24 7.60 2.94 -24.17
N GLN A 25 8.45 2.39 -25.03
CA GLN A 25 9.89 2.29 -24.78
C GLN A 25 10.57 3.40 -25.58
N GLU A 26 11.33 4.26 -24.92
CA GLU A 26 12.07 5.37 -25.55
C GLU A 26 13.58 5.08 -25.57
N ASP A 27 14.12 4.44 -24.52
CA ASP A 27 15.54 4.12 -24.39
C ASP A 27 15.81 2.63 -24.09
N LEU A 28 16.99 2.15 -24.48
CA LEU A 28 17.46 0.76 -24.25
C LEU A 28 18.19 0.56 -22.92
N SER A 29 18.32 1.60 -22.10
CA SER A 29 19.07 1.60 -20.83
C SER A 29 18.56 0.56 -19.83
N THR A 30 19.46 0.00 -19.04
CA THR A 30 19.16 -0.98 -17.98
C THR A 30 18.88 -0.29 -16.64
N VAL A 31 18.24 -0.99 -15.69
CA VAL A 31 18.05 -0.47 -14.32
C VAL A 31 19.39 -0.19 -13.66
N GLU A 32 20.37 -1.06 -13.87
CA GLU A 32 21.70 -0.95 -13.31
C GLU A 32 22.39 0.35 -13.75
N GLU A 33 22.29 0.71 -15.04
CA GLU A 33 22.84 1.96 -15.58
C GLU A 33 22.22 3.20 -14.91
N HIS A 34 20.91 3.19 -14.67
CA HIS A 34 20.22 4.29 -13.98
C HIS A 34 20.61 4.37 -12.51
N LEU A 35 20.70 3.21 -11.84
CA LEU A 35 21.17 3.17 -10.45
C LEU A 35 22.62 3.64 -10.35
N GLU A 36 23.50 3.30 -11.28
CA GLU A 36 24.90 3.78 -11.32
C GLU A 36 24.99 5.29 -11.56
N TYR A 37 24.17 5.85 -12.45
CA TYR A 37 24.11 7.30 -12.71
C TYR A 37 23.83 8.11 -11.44
N TYR A 38 22.92 7.64 -10.58
CA TYR A 38 22.60 8.31 -9.32
C TYR A 38 23.71 8.21 -8.26
N GLN A 39 24.64 7.28 -8.42
CA GLN A 39 25.70 7.00 -7.46
C GLN A 39 26.95 7.81 -7.76
N ASP A 40 27.29 7.92 -9.05
CA ASP A 40 28.39 8.74 -9.52
C ASP A 40 28.00 9.37 -10.87
N PRO A 41 27.50 10.62 -10.85
CA PRO A 41 27.19 11.36 -12.08
C PRO A 41 28.38 11.47 -13.05
N TYR A 42 29.61 11.22 -12.58
CA TYR A 42 30.86 11.34 -13.33
C TYR A 42 31.53 9.98 -13.66
N ARG A 43 30.89 8.83 -13.36
CA ARG A 43 31.35 7.47 -13.71
C ARG A 43 32.82 7.15 -13.34
N SER A 44 33.21 7.41 -12.11
CA SER A 44 34.49 6.98 -11.55
C SER A 44 34.36 5.51 -11.13
N GLY A 45 34.74 4.59 -12.02
CA GLY A 45 34.59 3.14 -11.88
C GLY A 45 35.40 2.50 -10.74
N TYR A 46 34.99 2.74 -9.48
CA TYR A 46 35.52 2.01 -8.34
C TYR A 46 34.94 0.60 -8.28
N ALA A 47 35.82 -0.40 -8.27
CA ALA A 47 35.46 -1.80 -8.07
C ALA A 47 34.76 -1.99 -6.72
N GLN A 48 33.57 -2.61 -6.73
CA GLN A 48 32.90 -3.00 -5.49
C GLN A 48 33.61 -4.23 -4.89
N PRO A 49 33.83 -4.27 -3.56
CA PRO A 49 34.50 -5.37 -2.91
C PRO A 49 33.63 -6.64 -2.93
N ASP A 50 34.21 -7.76 -3.38
CA ASP A 50 33.58 -9.08 -3.39
C ASP A 50 33.08 -9.46 -1.98
N GLY A 51 31.76 -9.52 -1.83
CA GLY A 51 31.12 -9.96 -0.60
C GLY A 51 31.20 -11.47 -0.42
N GLN A 52 31.53 -11.94 0.79
CA GLN A 52 31.47 -13.36 1.12
C GLN A 52 30.03 -13.90 1.01
N LYS A 53 29.84 -14.88 0.10
CA LYS A 53 28.59 -15.65 -0.05
C LYS A 53 28.46 -16.66 1.09
N LEU A 54 27.89 -16.24 2.22
CA LEU A 54 27.64 -17.09 3.37
C LEU A 54 26.15 -17.48 3.46
N GLN A 55 25.81 -18.71 3.06
CA GLN A 55 24.52 -19.32 3.38
C GLN A 55 24.50 -19.79 4.84
N VAL A 56 23.53 -19.30 5.60
CA VAL A 56 23.24 -19.81 6.95
C VAL A 56 22.14 -20.86 6.85
N SER A 57 22.46 -22.07 7.31
CA SER A 57 21.58 -23.23 7.42
C SER A 57 20.20 -22.89 8.02
N GLU A 58 19.14 -23.37 7.39
CA GLU A 58 17.75 -23.27 7.88
C GLU A 58 17.32 -24.49 8.72
N ASN A 59 18.27 -25.32 9.16
CA ASN A 59 17.96 -26.60 9.78
C ASN A 59 17.21 -26.43 11.11
N ARG A 60 16.09 -27.15 11.21
CA ARG A 60 15.22 -27.21 12.41
C ARG A 60 15.93 -27.76 13.66
N ARG A 61 17.13 -28.35 13.48
CA ARG A 61 17.95 -28.96 14.53
C ARG A 61 18.94 -27.96 15.18
N ASP A 62 19.17 -26.79 14.57
CA ASP A 62 20.18 -25.82 15.04
C ASP A 62 19.63 -24.85 16.11
N VAL A 63 18.44 -25.15 16.65
CA VAL A 63 17.67 -24.27 17.51
C VAL A 63 17.11 -25.09 18.67
N GLU A 64 17.95 -25.35 19.67
CA GLU A 64 17.54 -26.02 20.91
C GLU A 64 16.75 -25.04 21.79
N TYR A 65 15.51 -25.42 22.12
CA TYR A 65 14.61 -24.70 23.03
C TYR A 65 13.82 -25.71 23.87
N PRO A 66 13.32 -25.29 25.05
CA PRO A 66 12.88 -26.22 26.06
C PRO A 66 11.78 -27.18 25.60
N SER A 67 11.92 -28.44 26.00
CA SER A 67 11.01 -29.54 25.71
C SER A 67 9.64 -29.35 26.39
N LYS A 68 8.65 -30.18 26.05
CA LYS A 68 7.31 -30.15 26.69
C LYS A 68 7.39 -30.41 28.21
N GLU A 69 8.46 -31.05 28.65
CA GLU A 69 8.73 -31.38 30.05
C GLU A 69 9.44 -30.23 30.79
N GLU A 70 10.10 -29.34 30.04
CA GLU A 70 10.84 -28.17 30.56
C GLU A 70 10.01 -26.87 30.53
N THR A 71 8.83 -26.88 29.91
CA THR A 71 7.84 -25.81 30.11
C THR A 71 7.25 -25.90 31.52
N PHE A 72 7.17 -24.76 32.23
CA PHE A 72 6.75 -24.64 33.64
C PHE A 72 5.62 -25.61 34.02
N ARG A 73 5.76 -26.33 35.16
CA ARG A 73 4.67 -27.15 35.73
C ARG A 73 3.46 -26.24 35.98
N THR A 74 2.35 -26.53 35.31
CA THR A 74 1.17 -25.65 35.25
C THR A 74 0.04 -26.17 36.12
N ASP A 75 -0.64 -25.25 36.80
CA ASP A 75 -1.92 -25.50 37.48
C ASP A 75 -3.01 -25.90 36.47
N ASP A 76 -4.01 -26.68 36.91
CA ASP A 76 -5.06 -27.19 36.02
C ASP A 76 -5.92 -26.08 35.37
N GLU A 77 -6.08 -24.94 36.04
CA GLU A 77 -6.73 -23.76 35.46
C GLU A 77 -5.91 -23.15 34.31
N THR A 78 -4.59 -23.03 34.48
CA THR A 78 -3.68 -22.54 33.43
C THR A 78 -3.67 -23.48 32.22
N LYS A 79 -3.75 -24.80 32.42
CA LYS A 79 -3.88 -25.78 31.32
C LYS A 79 -5.17 -25.60 30.52
N LYS A 80 -6.31 -25.34 31.19
CA LYS A 80 -7.59 -25.05 30.51
C LYS A 80 -7.49 -23.78 29.67
N LEU A 81 -6.86 -22.73 30.18
CA LEU A 81 -6.63 -21.48 29.45
C LEU A 81 -5.73 -21.68 28.22
N ILE A 82 -4.62 -22.42 28.37
CA ILE A 82 -3.73 -22.77 27.26
C ILE A 82 -4.51 -23.55 26.18
N ALA A 83 -5.33 -24.54 26.56
CA ALA A 83 -6.13 -25.32 25.62
C ALA A 83 -7.11 -24.44 24.84
N LYS A 84 -7.82 -23.51 25.52
CA LYS A 84 -8.70 -22.53 24.88
C LYS A 84 -7.95 -21.65 23.88
N LEU A 85 -6.78 -21.14 24.27
CA LEU A 85 -5.91 -20.32 23.41
C LEU A 85 -5.44 -21.11 22.17
N CYS A 86 -4.97 -22.34 22.35
CA CYS A 86 -4.52 -23.22 21.27
C CYS A 86 -5.65 -23.52 20.26
N ASN A 87 -6.87 -23.74 20.75
CA ASN A 87 -8.04 -23.96 19.92
C ASN A 87 -8.41 -22.70 19.12
N ALA A 88 -8.40 -21.53 19.76
CA ALA A 88 -8.67 -20.26 19.09
C ALA A 88 -7.64 -19.93 18.00
N ILE A 89 -6.35 -20.17 18.27
CA ILE A 89 -5.26 -20.02 17.29
C ILE A 89 -5.48 -20.97 16.10
N SER A 90 -5.82 -22.24 16.38
CA SER A 90 -6.03 -23.24 15.33
C SER A 90 -7.24 -22.91 14.46
N TYR A 91 -8.34 -22.46 15.07
CA TYR A 91 -9.53 -22.03 14.35
C TYR A 91 -9.23 -20.84 13.43
N LYS A 92 -8.49 -19.84 13.93
CA LYS A 92 -8.07 -18.67 13.13
C LYS A 92 -7.13 -19.04 11.99
N LEU A 93 -6.24 -20.01 12.17
CA LEU A 93 -5.36 -20.51 11.09
C LEU A 93 -6.15 -21.22 9.99
N ARG A 94 -7.24 -21.92 10.33
CA ARG A 94 -8.15 -22.55 9.35
C ARG A 94 -9.09 -21.53 8.69
N HIS A 95 -9.49 -20.50 9.41
CA HIS A 95 -10.42 -19.46 8.94
C HIS A 95 -9.86 -18.04 9.15
N PRO A 96 -8.90 -17.59 8.31
CA PRO A 96 -8.20 -16.32 8.52
C PRO A 96 -9.08 -15.07 8.57
N TYR A 97 -10.25 -15.10 7.92
CA TYR A 97 -11.11 -13.92 7.75
C TYR A 97 -12.35 -13.90 8.67
N ARG A 98 -12.65 -14.99 9.40
CA ARG A 98 -13.92 -15.12 10.16
C ARG A 98 -13.84 -14.69 11.63
N THR A 99 -12.65 -14.60 12.21
CA THR A 99 -12.48 -14.34 13.66
C THR A 99 -11.65 -13.10 13.89
N THR A 100 -12.03 -12.25 14.84
CA THR A 100 -11.22 -11.10 15.25
C THR A 100 -9.97 -11.55 16.02
N LEU A 101 -8.91 -10.74 16.05
CA LEU A 101 -7.67 -11.06 16.78
C LEU A 101 -7.77 -10.77 18.29
N GLU A 102 -8.73 -9.94 18.68
CA GLU A 102 -8.90 -9.47 20.05
C GLU A 102 -9.19 -10.58 21.06
N PRO A 103 -10.10 -11.54 20.80
CA PRO A 103 -10.33 -12.65 21.74
C PRO A 103 -9.07 -13.50 21.98
N ILE A 104 -8.22 -13.67 20.96
CA ILE A 104 -6.98 -14.44 21.07
C ILE A 104 -5.98 -13.70 21.97
N TYR A 105 -5.86 -12.39 21.80
CA TYR A 105 -4.98 -11.57 22.63
C TYR A 105 -5.47 -11.48 24.08
N ASN A 106 -6.78 -11.37 24.31
CA ASN A 106 -7.35 -11.36 25.65
C ASN A 106 -7.14 -12.69 26.38
N LEU A 107 -7.29 -13.83 25.69
CA LEU A 107 -6.96 -15.14 26.24
C LEU A 107 -5.46 -15.28 26.58
N TYR A 108 -4.59 -14.66 25.78
CA TYR A 108 -3.16 -14.62 26.07
C TYR A 108 -2.85 -13.79 27.33
N LEU A 109 -3.50 -12.63 27.51
CA LEU A 109 -3.29 -11.78 28.69
C LEU A 109 -3.72 -12.44 30.00
N GLN A 110 -4.70 -13.35 29.96
CA GLN A 110 -5.16 -14.14 31.11
C GLN A 110 -4.13 -15.17 31.61
N LEU A 111 -3.06 -15.44 30.85
CA LEU A 111 -1.99 -16.31 31.31
C LEU A 111 -1.15 -15.62 32.41
N PRO A 112 -0.63 -16.38 33.39
CA PRO A 112 0.28 -15.88 34.41
C PRO A 112 1.52 -15.19 33.83
N GLU A 113 2.17 -14.33 34.62
CA GLU A 113 3.38 -13.61 34.20
C GLU A 113 4.50 -14.57 33.75
N GLN A 114 5.31 -14.14 32.77
CA GLN A 114 6.14 -15.01 31.91
C GLN A 114 5.35 -15.92 30.95
N ARG A 115 4.22 -15.40 30.46
CA ARG A 115 3.26 -16.00 29.52
C ARG A 115 3.86 -16.86 28.40
N MET A 116 4.97 -16.41 27.80
CA MET A 116 5.61 -17.10 26.67
C MET A 116 6.27 -18.44 27.06
N LEU A 117 6.66 -18.63 28.32
CA LEU A 117 7.24 -19.88 28.81
C LEU A 117 6.20 -20.98 29.01
N HIS A 118 4.93 -20.62 29.21
CA HIS A 118 3.82 -21.58 29.31
C HIS A 118 3.43 -22.18 27.95
N LEU A 119 3.88 -21.58 26.85
CA LEU A 119 3.56 -22.03 25.50
C LEU A 119 4.72 -22.83 24.91
N THR A 120 4.42 -24.03 24.41
CA THR A 120 5.39 -24.77 23.58
C THR A 120 5.81 -23.94 22.36
N TRP A 121 6.99 -24.20 21.82
CA TRP A 121 7.51 -23.45 20.67
C TRP A 121 6.56 -23.46 19.46
N GLN A 122 5.84 -24.58 19.23
CA GLN A 122 4.88 -24.71 18.12
C GLN A 122 3.74 -23.70 18.28
N TRP A 123 3.21 -23.58 19.49
CA TRP A 123 2.13 -22.65 19.81
C TRP A 123 2.60 -21.20 19.86
N ARG A 124 3.81 -20.93 20.35
CA ARG A 124 4.44 -19.59 20.24
C ARG A 124 4.57 -19.14 18.79
N ASN A 125 5.12 -20.00 17.93
CA ASN A 125 5.29 -19.70 16.51
C ASN A 125 3.93 -19.50 15.80
N ARG A 126 2.91 -20.31 16.14
CA ARG A 126 1.55 -20.14 15.61
C ARG A 126 0.89 -18.85 16.10
N LEU A 127 1.03 -18.51 17.39
CA LEU A 127 0.53 -17.27 17.97
C LEU A 127 1.15 -16.06 17.28
N LEU A 128 2.48 -16.00 17.20
CA LEU A 128 3.20 -14.92 16.53
C LEU A 128 2.86 -14.83 15.03
N LYS A 129 2.62 -15.96 14.36
CA LYS A 129 2.16 -15.96 12.96
C LYS A 129 0.75 -15.39 12.79
N VAL A 130 -0.19 -15.76 13.67
CA VAL A 130 -1.58 -15.27 13.62
C VAL A 130 -1.63 -13.77 13.92
N MET A 131 -0.93 -13.34 14.97
CA MET A 131 -0.86 -11.94 15.39
C MET A 131 -0.02 -11.09 14.42
N GLY A 132 0.95 -11.71 13.73
CA GLY A 132 1.79 -11.12 12.69
C GLY A 132 1.05 -10.76 11.38
N LEU A 133 -0.11 -11.37 11.15
CA LEU A 133 -0.85 -11.29 9.89
C LEU A 133 -2.30 -10.80 10.10
N PRO A 134 -2.52 -9.59 10.65
CA PRO A 134 -3.85 -9.05 10.79
C PRO A 134 -4.45 -8.73 9.41
N PRO A 135 -5.80 -8.76 9.28
CA PRO A 135 -6.49 -8.39 8.04
C PRO A 135 -6.18 -6.94 7.64
N LYS A 136 -6.22 -6.01 8.59
CA LYS A 136 -5.76 -4.62 8.45
C LYS A 136 -4.67 -4.33 9.48
N ARG A 137 -3.57 -3.69 9.08
CA ARG A 137 -2.51 -3.26 9.99
C ARG A 137 -2.88 -1.88 10.54
N ASN A 138 -3.36 -1.83 11.78
CA ASN A 138 -3.64 -0.61 12.50
C ASN A 138 -2.66 -0.46 13.68
N SER A 139 -2.64 0.71 14.31
CA SER A 139 -1.83 0.99 15.50
C SER A 139 -2.07 -0.01 16.63
N GLU A 140 -3.32 -0.44 16.82
CA GLU A 140 -3.68 -1.43 17.82
C GLU A 140 -3.06 -2.81 17.57
N SER A 141 -3.15 -3.33 16.35
CA SER A 141 -2.52 -4.61 15.98
C SER A 141 -0.99 -4.54 16.12
N MET A 142 -0.40 -3.38 15.80
CA MET A 142 1.02 -3.12 16.00
C MET A 142 1.38 -3.20 17.49
N MET A 143 0.67 -2.48 18.36
CA MET A 143 0.92 -2.48 19.81
C MET A 143 0.80 -3.89 20.40
N ARG A 144 -0.25 -4.63 20.03
CA ARG A 144 -0.44 -6.03 20.45
C ARG A 144 0.73 -6.92 20.01
N TYR A 145 1.22 -6.75 18.78
CA TYR A 145 2.33 -7.55 18.26
C TYR A 145 3.67 -7.22 18.94
N PHE A 146 3.97 -5.94 19.17
CA PHE A 146 5.19 -5.54 19.89
C PHE A 146 5.17 -5.95 21.36
N ALA A 147 4.00 -5.96 22.02
CA ALA A 147 3.86 -6.52 23.36
C ALA A 147 4.25 -8.01 23.39
N LEU A 148 3.78 -8.80 22.42
CA LEU A 148 4.16 -10.21 22.29
C LEU A 148 5.66 -10.39 22.04
N ILE A 149 6.26 -9.55 21.19
CA ILE A 149 7.73 -9.58 20.95
C ILE A 149 8.49 -9.25 22.23
N ASN A 150 8.04 -8.26 22.99
CA ASN A 150 8.66 -7.89 24.26
C ASN A 150 8.58 -9.02 25.27
N ASP A 151 7.44 -9.73 25.34
CA ASP A 151 7.27 -10.91 26.21
C ASP A 151 8.17 -12.08 25.80
N VAL A 152 8.44 -12.25 24.50
CA VAL A 152 9.40 -13.27 24.02
C VAL A 152 10.81 -12.90 24.43
N LYS A 153 11.19 -11.62 24.28
CA LYS A 153 12.51 -11.12 24.64
C LYS A 153 12.74 -11.15 26.16
N SER A 154 11.77 -10.73 26.96
CA SER A 154 11.85 -10.76 28.43
C SER A 154 11.96 -12.18 28.98
N ALA A 155 11.39 -13.16 28.27
CA ALA A 155 11.55 -14.58 28.56
C ALA A 155 12.89 -15.18 28.08
N GLY A 156 13.80 -14.39 27.49
CA GLY A 156 15.09 -14.85 26.96
C GLY A 156 14.99 -15.76 25.73
N LEU A 157 13.85 -15.73 25.03
CA LEU A 157 13.59 -16.59 23.89
C LEU A 157 13.99 -15.89 22.57
N THR A 158 14.45 -16.66 21.58
CA THR A 158 14.78 -16.07 20.27
C THR A 158 13.58 -15.99 19.33
N LEU A 159 13.68 -15.04 18.41
CA LEU A 159 12.71 -14.81 17.35
C LEU A 159 13.25 -15.38 16.03
N ARG A 160 12.37 -16.07 15.28
CA ARG A 160 12.68 -16.51 13.91
C ARG A 160 12.73 -15.31 12.96
N LYS A 161 13.44 -15.47 11.84
CA LYS A 161 13.46 -14.52 10.70
C LYS A 161 12.05 -14.00 10.34
N ALA A 162 11.07 -14.90 10.26
CA ALA A 162 9.69 -14.52 9.95
C ALA A 162 9.05 -13.58 11.00
N HIS A 163 9.34 -13.76 12.28
CA HIS A 163 8.82 -12.89 13.35
C HIS A 163 9.44 -11.50 13.29
N TRP A 164 10.74 -11.42 13.02
CA TRP A 164 11.42 -10.15 12.76
C TRP A 164 10.82 -9.43 11.55
N ASN A 165 10.55 -10.16 10.46
CA ASN A 165 9.92 -9.58 9.27
C ASN A 165 8.48 -9.06 9.54
N TYR A 166 7.72 -9.74 10.40
CA TYR A 166 6.42 -9.20 10.85
C TYR A 166 6.60 -7.94 11.69
N ALA A 167 7.59 -7.90 12.59
CA ALA A 167 7.88 -6.72 13.42
C ALA A 167 8.25 -5.51 12.57
N LEU A 168 9.16 -5.71 11.59
CA LEU A 168 9.55 -4.71 10.61
C LEU A 168 8.35 -4.22 9.79
N ALA A 169 7.49 -5.13 9.33
CA ALA A 169 6.28 -4.76 8.59
C ALA A 169 5.28 -3.97 9.45
N PHE A 170 5.23 -4.21 10.76
CA PHE A 170 4.37 -3.47 11.69
C PHE A 170 4.92 -2.09 12.02
N ALA A 171 6.23 -1.97 12.23
CA ALA A 171 6.88 -0.67 12.45
C ALA A 171 6.66 0.31 11.29
N THR A 172 6.38 -0.22 10.09
CA THR A 172 6.43 0.53 8.84
C THR A 172 5.07 0.75 8.18
N LYS A 173 4.13 -0.19 8.34
CA LYS A 173 2.84 -0.19 7.62
C LYS A 173 1.62 0.00 8.51
N TYR A 174 1.79 0.58 9.70
CA TYR A 174 0.67 0.92 10.60
C TYR A 174 0.07 2.31 10.33
N SER A 175 0.86 3.22 9.76
CA SER A 175 0.46 4.57 9.36
C SER A 175 0.20 4.65 7.86
N SER A 176 -0.69 5.57 7.44
CA SER A 176 -0.96 5.84 6.03
C SER A 176 0.19 6.59 5.34
N ARG A 177 0.94 7.41 6.09
CA ARG A 177 2.13 8.13 5.62
C ARG A 177 3.34 7.63 6.39
N ILE A 178 4.37 7.21 5.65
CA ILE A 178 5.65 6.82 6.22
C ILE A 178 6.47 8.10 6.43
N THR A 179 6.93 8.32 7.66
CA THR A 179 7.81 9.43 8.03
C THR A 179 9.20 8.90 8.33
N THR A 180 10.14 9.81 8.62
CA THR A 180 11.49 9.46 9.09
C THR A 180 11.46 8.61 10.36
N THR A 181 10.44 8.76 11.21
CA THR A 181 10.33 7.99 12.47
C THR A 181 10.07 6.50 12.22
N GLU A 182 9.19 6.15 11.27
CA GLU A 182 8.97 4.76 10.89
C GLU A 182 10.20 4.13 10.24
N MET A 183 10.94 4.93 9.46
CA MET A 183 12.21 4.50 8.87
C MET A 183 13.27 4.22 9.94
N ASP A 184 13.46 5.12 10.91
CA ASP A 184 14.44 4.96 11.99
C ASP A 184 14.12 3.76 12.90
N THR A 185 12.83 3.51 13.12
CA THR A 185 12.40 2.33 13.90
C THR A 185 12.64 1.04 13.14
N ALA A 186 12.41 1.01 11.83
CA ALA A 186 12.73 -0.13 10.98
C ALA A 186 14.23 -0.43 10.95
N LEU A 187 15.08 0.59 10.82
CA LEU A 187 16.53 0.43 10.86
C LEU A 187 17.03 -0.05 12.23
N ARG A 188 16.47 0.47 13.32
CA ARG A 188 16.78 -0.01 14.68
C ARG A 188 16.42 -1.49 14.87
N LEU A 189 15.25 -1.90 14.39
CA LEU A 189 14.83 -3.31 14.44
C LEU A 189 15.70 -4.21 13.57
N TRP A 190 16.12 -3.75 12.40
CA TRP A 190 17.05 -4.49 11.55
C TRP A 190 18.44 -4.63 12.20
N LYS A 191 18.96 -3.54 12.80
CA LYS A 191 20.22 -3.59 13.55
C LYS A 191 20.15 -4.56 14.73
N GLU A 192 19.04 -4.55 15.47
CA GLU A 192 18.82 -5.50 16.56
C GLU A 192 18.73 -6.95 16.06
N MET A 193 18.03 -7.17 14.93
CA MET A 193 17.89 -8.47 14.29
C MET A 193 19.26 -9.07 13.89
N GLU A 194 20.12 -8.29 13.22
CA GLU A 194 21.40 -8.80 12.73
C GLU A 194 22.51 -8.80 13.80
N LEU A 195 22.64 -7.73 14.59
CA LEU A 195 23.77 -7.57 15.52
C LEU A 195 23.51 -8.23 16.88
N THR A 196 22.33 -8.02 17.46
CA THR A 196 22.03 -8.51 18.81
C THR A 196 21.53 -9.94 18.79
N ALA A 197 20.61 -10.26 17.87
CA ALA A 197 20.00 -11.58 17.77
C ALA A 197 20.75 -12.55 16.84
N GLY A 198 21.76 -12.08 16.08
CA GLY A 198 22.53 -12.89 15.15
C GLY A 198 21.71 -13.46 13.98
N VAL A 199 20.51 -12.91 13.72
CA VAL A 199 19.61 -13.40 12.68
C VAL A 199 19.79 -12.57 11.41
N LYS A 200 20.42 -13.12 10.37
CA LYS A 200 20.60 -12.41 9.10
C LYS A 200 19.26 -12.10 8.41
N GLY A 201 19.12 -10.88 7.90
CA GLY A 201 18.00 -10.47 7.05
C GLY A 201 17.92 -11.27 5.74
N ASN A 202 16.72 -11.36 5.18
CA ASN A 202 16.46 -12.02 3.90
C ASN A 202 15.80 -11.08 2.89
N GLU A 203 15.46 -11.59 1.70
CA GLU A 203 14.74 -10.87 0.64
C GLU A 203 13.54 -10.05 1.17
N VAL A 204 12.78 -10.58 2.13
CA VAL A 204 11.60 -9.91 2.69
C VAL A 204 12.01 -8.77 3.61
N THR A 205 13.06 -8.95 4.41
CA THR A 205 13.64 -7.91 5.26
C THR A 205 14.04 -6.71 4.42
N PHE A 206 14.85 -6.93 3.38
CA PHE A 206 15.35 -5.83 2.54
C PHE A 206 14.28 -5.20 1.65
N ASN A 207 13.29 -5.98 1.17
CA ASN A 207 12.13 -5.40 0.49
C ASN A 207 11.32 -4.47 1.41
N ILE A 208 11.19 -4.78 2.71
CA ILE A 208 10.53 -3.88 3.67
C ILE A 208 11.37 -2.61 3.88
N LEU A 209 12.68 -2.75 4.09
CA LEU A 209 13.58 -1.62 4.30
C LEU A 209 13.63 -0.69 3.09
N PHE A 210 13.71 -1.26 1.87
CA PHE A 210 13.69 -0.53 0.61
C PHE A 210 12.37 0.24 0.41
N ASP A 211 11.22 -0.44 0.60
CA ASP A 211 9.88 0.19 0.48
C ASP A 211 9.72 1.36 1.45
N VAL A 212 10.29 1.26 2.64
CA VAL A 212 10.21 2.29 3.69
C VAL A 212 11.12 3.46 3.41
N ALA A 213 12.38 3.20 3.05
CA ALA A 213 13.31 4.26 2.65
C ALA A 213 12.76 5.05 1.46
N THR A 214 12.25 4.34 0.45
CA THR A 214 11.60 4.91 -0.74
C THR A 214 10.43 5.82 -0.35
N LYS A 215 9.49 5.32 0.46
CA LYS A 215 8.29 6.09 0.86
C LYS A 215 8.58 7.23 1.85
N ALA A 216 9.65 7.12 2.62
CA ALA A 216 10.15 8.21 3.46
C ALA A 216 10.87 9.31 2.64
N GLY A 217 11.12 9.07 1.34
CA GLY A 217 11.86 9.99 0.46
C GLY A 217 13.38 9.96 0.67
N ASN A 218 13.90 9.01 1.45
CA ASN A 218 15.34 8.85 1.64
C ASN A 218 15.90 7.91 0.56
N PHE A 219 16.13 8.47 -0.63
CA PHE A 219 16.59 7.69 -1.78
C PHE A 219 18.01 7.16 -1.63
N VAL A 220 18.89 7.85 -0.89
CA VAL A 220 20.25 7.38 -0.59
C VAL A 220 20.20 6.07 0.18
N LEU A 221 19.37 5.99 1.21
CA LEU A 221 19.18 4.76 1.97
C LEU A 221 18.53 3.66 1.11
N ALA A 222 17.58 4.01 0.24
CA ALA A 222 16.96 3.06 -0.67
C ALA A 222 18.00 2.43 -1.62
N ASP A 223 18.88 3.26 -2.20
CA ASP A 223 19.99 2.80 -3.05
C ASP A 223 20.95 1.89 -2.27
N MET A 224 21.29 2.23 -1.02
CA MET A 224 22.09 1.37 -0.16
C MET A 224 21.41 0.01 0.11
N MET A 225 20.11 -0.01 0.38
CA MET A 225 19.37 -1.26 0.60
C MET A 225 19.33 -2.11 -0.66
N TYR A 226 19.18 -1.49 -1.84
CA TYR A 226 19.23 -2.19 -3.12
C TYR A 226 20.58 -2.87 -3.36
N ARG A 227 21.70 -2.14 -3.20
CA ARG A 227 23.05 -2.71 -3.37
C ARG A 227 23.33 -3.82 -2.37
N GLU A 228 22.87 -3.69 -1.13
CA GLU A 228 23.03 -4.74 -0.13
C GLU A 228 22.26 -6.01 -0.53
N MET A 229 21.13 -5.89 -1.24
CA MET A 229 20.44 -7.04 -1.82
C MET A 229 21.24 -7.71 -2.93
N GLU A 230 21.84 -6.93 -3.84
CA GLU A 230 22.72 -7.45 -4.91
C GLU A 230 23.95 -8.15 -4.34
N LYS A 231 24.64 -7.48 -3.42
CA LYS A 231 25.84 -8.00 -2.75
C LYS A 231 25.58 -9.32 -2.04
N ARG A 232 24.40 -9.46 -1.42
CA ARG A 232 23.97 -10.71 -0.77
C ARG A 232 23.39 -11.74 -1.74
N GLY A 233 23.30 -11.41 -3.04
CA GLY A 233 22.83 -12.29 -4.10
C GLY A 233 21.35 -12.65 -3.97
N PHE A 234 20.52 -11.75 -3.43
CA PHE A 234 19.09 -12.03 -3.30
C PHE A 234 18.40 -11.97 -4.65
N GLN A 235 17.58 -12.98 -4.92
CA GLN A 235 16.74 -13.01 -6.11
C GLN A 235 15.59 -12.01 -5.95
N TYR A 236 15.43 -11.15 -6.95
CA TYR A 236 14.29 -10.24 -6.99
C TYR A 236 12.99 -11.00 -7.25
N ASN A 237 11.96 -10.58 -6.53
CA ASN A 237 10.62 -11.10 -6.68
C ASN A 237 9.69 -9.98 -7.15
N ARG A 238 8.44 -10.33 -7.50
CA ARG A 238 7.39 -9.37 -7.85
C ARG A 238 7.33 -8.12 -6.98
N TYR A 239 7.49 -8.24 -5.65
CA TYR A 239 7.42 -7.07 -4.76
C TYR A 239 8.58 -6.11 -5.03
N HIS A 240 9.78 -6.64 -5.22
CA HIS A 240 10.96 -5.83 -5.49
C HIS A 240 10.79 -5.02 -6.78
N HIS A 241 10.42 -5.66 -7.89
CA HIS A 241 10.23 -4.96 -9.17
C HIS A 241 9.15 -3.87 -9.09
N VAL A 242 8.01 -4.15 -8.45
CA VAL A 242 6.96 -3.12 -8.27
C VAL A 242 7.44 -1.97 -7.38
N SER A 243 8.17 -2.27 -6.31
CA SER A 243 8.78 -1.25 -5.46
C SER A 243 9.81 -0.40 -6.22
N LEU A 244 10.56 -1.00 -7.14
CA LEU A 244 11.56 -0.32 -7.97
C LEU A 244 10.90 0.63 -8.99
N ILE A 245 9.83 0.21 -9.67
CA ILE A 245 9.02 1.10 -10.53
C ILE A 245 8.50 2.30 -9.73
N HIS A 246 7.95 2.05 -8.53
CA HIS A 246 7.47 3.12 -7.66
C HIS A 246 8.59 4.05 -7.18
N TYR A 247 9.77 3.50 -6.90
CA TYR A 247 10.97 4.23 -6.51
C TYR A 247 11.43 5.20 -7.60
N PHE A 248 11.56 4.76 -8.85
CA PHE A 248 11.94 5.65 -9.96
C PHE A 248 10.86 6.69 -10.27
N GLY A 249 9.58 6.33 -10.13
CA GLY A 249 8.50 7.32 -10.17
C GLY A 249 8.59 8.35 -9.03
N LEU A 250 9.14 7.99 -7.88
CA LEU A 250 9.45 8.93 -6.80
C LEU A 250 10.63 9.86 -7.10
N LYS A 251 11.63 9.37 -7.82
CA LYS A 251 12.76 10.14 -8.34
C LYS A 251 12.43 10.97 -9.59
N MET A 252 11.23 10.82 -10.16
CA MET A 252 10.81 11.50 -11.39
C MET A 252 11.66 11.08 -12.60
N ASP A 253 12.07 9.81 -12.65
CA ASP A 253 12.84 9.23 -13.75
C ASP A 253 11.99 8.24 -14.54
N SER A 254 11.43 8.73 -15.64
CA SER A 254 10.56 7.96 -16.52
C SER A 254 11.32 6.90 -17.33
N SER A 255 12.60 7.14 -17.65
CA SER A 255 13.45 6.20 -18.36
C SER A 255 13.77 4.98 -17.48
N ALA A 256 14.10 5.20 -16.21
CA ALA A 256 14.32 4.14 -15.24
C ALA A 256 13.02 3.39 -14.87
N ILE A 257 11.86 4.06 -14.89
CA ILE A 257 10.55 3.38 -14.78
C ILE A 257 10.36 2.35 -15.90
N ARG A 258 10.64 2.74 -17.15
CA ARG A 258 10.53 1.86 -18.33
C ARG A 258 11.51 0.70 -18.24
N ALA A 259 12.75 0.97 -17.84
CA ALA A 259 13.77 -0.06 -17.61
C ALA A 259 13.32 -1.06 -16.54
N ALA A 260 12.87 -0.59 -15.37
CA ALA A 260 12.38 -1.45 -14.30
C ALA A 260 11.16 -2.30 -14.69
N TYR A 261 10.28 -1.76 -15.53
CA TYR A 261 9.16 -2.51 -16.10
C TYR A 261 9.64 -3.60 -17.07
N LYS A 262 10.56 -3.26 -17.98
CA LYS A 262 11.16 -4.20 -18.92
C LYS A 262 11.87 -5.35 -18.19
N ASP A 263 12.64 -5.04 -17.16
CA ASP A 263 13.34 -6.05 -16.34
C ASP A 263 12.36 -6.96 -15.60
N MET A 264 11.22 -6.44 -15.15
CA MET A 264 10.15 -7.27 -14.57
C MET A 264 9.57 -8.26 -15.58
N VAL A 265 9.38 -7.82 -16.83
CA VAL A 265 8.90 -8.67 -17.93
C VAL A 265 9.95 -9.73 -18.30
N ASP A 266 11.23 -9.33 -18.39
CA ASP A 266 12.34 -10.21 -18.72
C ASP A 266 12.64 -11.24 -17.62
N ALA A 267 12.44 -10.86 -16.35
CA ALA A 267 12.48 -11.78 -15.22
C ALA A 267 11.32 -12.79 -15.21
N GLY A 268 10.37 -12.68 -16.14
CA GLY A 268 9.24 -13.59 -16.28
C GLY A 268 8.18 -13.44 -15.19
N GLU A 269 8.14 -12.30 -14.51
CA GLU A 269 7.12 -12.01 -13.51
C GLU A 269 5.76 -11.79 -14.17
N MET A 270 4.68 -12.23 -13.51
CA MET A 270 3.33 -12.03 -14.02
C MET A 270 2.97 -10.53 -14.06
N ILE A 271 2.53 -10.04 -15.20
CA ILE A 271 2.07 -8.65 -15.36
C ILE A 271 0.56 -8.62 -15.15
N ASP A 272 0.07 -7.69 -14.32
CA ASP A 272 -1.36 -7.46 -14.06
C ASP A 272 -1.65 -5.95 -14.03
N THR A 273 -2.92 -5.58 -13.89
CA THR A 273 -3.36 -4.18 -13.75
C THR A 273 -2.62 -3.41 -12.65
N VAL A 274 -2.12 -4.06 -11.57
CA VAL A 274 -1.38 -3.35 -10.50
C VAL A 274 -0.05 -2.84 -11.01
N VAL A 275 0.67 -3.67 -11.76
CA VAL A 275 1.98 -3.28 -12.32
C VAL A 275 1.77 -2.11 -13.29
N LEU A 276 0.81 -2.22 -14.21
CA LEU A 276 0.54 -1.17 -15.19
C LEU A 276 0.05 0.13 -14.52
N ASN A 277 -0.81 0.05 -13.50
CA ASN A 277 -1.20 1.23 -12.72
C ASN A 277 -0.01 1.85 -11.98
N CYS A 278 0.96 1.05 -11.53
CA CYS A 278 2.18 1.57 -10.93
C CYS A 278 3.04 2.32 -11.94
N VAL A 279 3.15 1.82 -13.18
CA VAL A 279 3.84 2.50 -14.27
C VAL A 279 3.12 3.78 -14.66
N ILE A 280 1.80 3.73 -14.90
CA ILE A 280 0.97 4.90 -15.19
C ILE A 280 1.14 5.98 -14.12
N SER A 281 1.06 5.60 -12.84
CA SER A 281 1.31 6.53 -11.72
C SER A 281 2.70 7.16 -11.78
N GLY A 282 3.73 6.37 -12.10
CA GLY A 282 5.09 6.88 -12.30
C GLY A 282 5.21 7.87 -13.47
N LEU A 283 4.67 7.52 -14.63
CA LEU A 283 4.72 8.36 -15.85
C LEU A 283 3.95 9.68 -15.66
N LEU A 284 2.73 9.62 -15.09
CA LEU A 284 1.96 10.83 -14.74
C LEU A 284 2.73 11.71 -13.74
N ARG A 285 3.49 11.11 -12.82
CA ARG A 285 4.32 11.89 -11.91
C ARG A 285 5.45 12.59 -12.65
N CYS A 286 6.10 11.94 -13.60
CA CYS A 286 7.16 12.51 -14.43
C CYS A 286 6.66 13.59 -15.42
N GLY A 287 5.34 13.77 -15.58
CA GLY A 287 4.78 14.69 -16.57
C GLY A 287 4.80 14.13 -18.00
N GLU A 288 4.75 12.80 -18.14
CA GLU A 288 4.64 12.13 -19.43
C GLU A 288 3.23 11.58 -19.63
N GLU A 289 2.26 12.50 -19.71
CA GLU A 289 0.84 12.15 -19.84
C GLU A 289 0.56 11.32 -21.09
N SER A 290 1.19 11.65 -22.22
CA SER A 290 0.99 10.92 -23.48
C SER A 290 1.41 9.46 -23.38
N ALA A 291 2.51 9.15 -22.68
CA ALA A 291 2.96 7.78 -22.47
C ALA A 291 2.04 7.01 -21.49
N ALA A 292 1.55 7.70 -20.45
CA ALA A 292 0.57 7.15 -19.52
C ALA A 292 -0.76 6.82 -20.21
N GLU A 293 -1.26 7.72 -21.06
CA GLU A 293 -2.48 7.53 -21.86
C GLU A 293 -2.33 6.40 -22.86
N LEU A 294 -1.20 6.32 -23.56
CA LEU A 294 -0.94 5.21 -24.48
C LEU A 294 -0.91 3.85 -23.76
N THR A 295 -0.34 3.80 -22.55
CA THR A 295 -0.37 2.60 -21.70
C THR A 295 -1.81 2.24 -21.32
N TYR A 296 -2.62 3.23 -20.96
CA TYR A 296 -4.04 3.06 -20.66
C TYR A 296 -4.87 2.58 -21.86
N GLU A 297 -4.69 3.15 -23.05
CA GLU A 297 -5.38 2.71 -24.25
C GLU A 297 -5.03 1.25 -24.59
N ARG A 298 -3.78 0.84 -24.40
CA ARG A 298 -3.36 -0.55 -24.57
C ARG A 298 -3.98 -1.50 -23.54
N MET A 299 -4.19 -1.03 -22.31
CA MET A 299 -4.98 -1.78 -21.30
C MET A 299 -6.44 -1.93 -21.72
N LYS A 300 -7.03 -0.87 -22.30
CA LYS A 300 -8.42 -0.85 -22.77
C LYS A 300 -8.66 -1.78 -23.95
N LEU A 301 -7.70 -1.93 -24.86
CA LEU A 301 -7.79 -2.91 -25.95
C LEU A 301 -7.87 -4.37 -25.45
N GLY A 302 -7.37 -4.66 -24.25
CA GLY A 302 -7.53 -5.97 -23.60
C GLY A 302 -8.90 -6.21 -22.94
N HIS A 303 -9.79 -5.22 -22.95
CA HIS A 303 -11.04 -5.19 -22.19
C HIS A 303 -12.18 -6.06 -22.78
N GLU A 304 -12.13 -6.44 -24.06
CA GLU A 304 -13.22 -7.21 -24.70
C GLU A 304 -13.46 -8.61 -24.10
N MET A 305 -12.60 -9.08 -23.18
CA MET A 305 -12.68 -10.42 -22.58
C MET A 305 -12.68 -10.47 -21.04
N ALA A 306 -12.95 -9.38 -20.32
CA ALA A 306 -12.93 -9.41 -18.85
C ALA A 306 -14.30 -9.83 -18.25
N PRO A 307 -14.46 -11.04 -17.69
CA PRO A 307 -15.61 -11.34 -16.83
C PRO A 307 -15.57 -10.48 -15.57
N ASN A 308 -16.76 -10.04 -15.13
CA ASN A 308 -16.98 -9.33 -13.87
C ASN A 308 -16.39 -10.13 -12.70
N LEU A 309 -15.19 -9.76 -12.24
CA LEU A 309 -14.66 -10.24 -10.96
C LEU A 309 -14.93 -9.19 -9.86
N PRO A 310 -15.24 -9.64 -8.64
CA PRO A 310 -15.63 -8.77 -7.54
C PRO A 310 -14.53 -7.81 -7.13
N ASP A 311 -14.96 -6.65 -6.64
CA ASP A 311 -14.13 -5.56 -6.13
C ASP A 311 -13.07 -6.07 -5.13
N ARG A 312 -11.85 -5.52 -5.24
CA ARG A 312 -10.68 -6.01 -4.51
C ARG A 312 -10.76 -5.60 -3.04
N ASP A 313 -11.31 -6.47 -2.21
CA ASP A 313 -11.15 -6.37 -0.76
C ASP A 313 -9.66 -6.42 -0.39
N TYR A 314 -9.23 -5.56 0.55
CA TYR A 314 -7.85 -5.41 1.02
C TYR A 314 -7.25 -6.74 1.52
N GLY A 315 -8.11 -7.64 2.00
CA GLY A 315 -7.76 -9.01 2.41
C GLY A 315 -7.47 -9.98 1.25
N MET A 316 -8.08 -9.76 0.09
CA MET A 316 -7.86 -10.57 -1.12
C MET A 316 -6.58 -10.17 -1.86
N GLY A 317 -6.16 -8.90 -1.77
CA GLY A 317 -4.91 -8.43 -2.40
C GLY A 317 -3.68 -9.26 -2.00
N ARG A 318 -3.56 -9.66 -0.71
CA ARG A 318 -2.44 -10.52 -0.26
C ARG A 318 -2.51 -11.95 -0.80
N VAL A 319 -3.71 -12.48 -0.99
CA VAL A 319 -3.91 -13.82 -1.55
C VAL A 319 -3.59 -13.79 -3.03
N VAL A 320 -4.11 -12.79 -3.75
CA VAL A 320 -3.81 -12.55 -5.17
C VAL A 320 -2.31 -12.43 -5.37
N THR A 321 -1.59 -11.59 -4.60
CA THR A 321 -0.13 -11.48 -4.78
C THR A 321 0.60 -12.81 -4.51
N LYS A 322 0.13 -13.64 -3.57
CA LYS A 322 0.70 -14.98 -3.36
C LYS A 322 0.44 -15.92 -4.54
N VAL A 323 -0.75 -15.87 -5.12
CA VAL A 323 -1.11 -16.62 -6.33
C VAL A 323 -0.26 -16.17 -7.50
N LEU A 324 -0.08 -14.87 -7.71
CA LEU A 324 0.79 -14.32 -8.76
C LEU A 324 2.24 -14.78 -8.59
N MET A 325 2.79 -14.71 -7.37
CA MET A 325 4.13 -15.24 -7.10
C MET A 325 4.22 -16.76 -7.31
N MET A 326 3.15 -17.51 -7.01
CA MET A 326 3.08 -18.95 -7.31
C MET A 326 3.08 -19.18 -8.83
N PHE A 327 2.31 -18.42 -9.59
CA PHE A 327 2.28 -18.50 -11.05
C PHE A 327 3.63 -18.15 -11.66
N THR A 328 4.31 -17.09 -11.19
CA THR A 328 5.70 -16.80 -11.57
C THR A 328 6.60 -18.02 -11.31
N ARG A 329 6.56 -18.62 -10.10
CA ARG A 329 7.42 -19.77 -9.76
C ARG A 329 7.13 -20.98 -10.65
N ILE A 330 5.87 -21.23 -10.97
CA ILE A 330 5.47 -22.32 -11.87
C ILE A 330 5.98 -22.01 -13.28
N GLY A 331 5.77 -20.81 -13.80
CA GLY A 331 6.26 -20.38 -15.12
C GLY A 331 7.78 -20.43 -15.24
N LYS A 332 8.52 -20.08 -14.18
CA LYS A 332 10.00 -20.20 -14.14
C LYS A 332 10.48 -21.65 -14.20
N LYS A 333 9.73 -22.60 -13.62
CA LYS A 333 10.04 -24.04 -13.69
C LYS A 333 9.56 -24.71 -14.97
N HIS A 334 8.45 -24.22 -15.50
CA HIS A 334 7.72 -24.74 -16.64
C HIS A 334 7.43 -23.59 -17.62
N PRO A 335 8.41 -23.20 -18.46
CA PRO A 335 8.26 -22.08 -19.39
C PRO A 335 7.05 -22.21 -20.33
N GLU A 336 6.63 -23.44 -20.64
CA GLU A 336 5.44 -23.77 -21.41
C GLU A 336 4.13 -23.27 -20.75
N LEU A 337 4.11 -23.19 -19.41
CA LEU A 337 2.96 -22.70 -18.64
C LEU A 337 2.97 -21.19 -18.45
N GLN A 338 4.06 -20.49 -18.75
CA GLN A 338 4.16 -19.05 -18.53
C GLN A 338 3.14 -18.25 -19.36
N LYS A 339 3.02 -18.57 -20.65
CA LYS A 339 2.05 -17.93 -21.56
C LYS A 339 0.59 -18.16 -21.14
N PRO A 340 0.13 -19.40 -20.88
CA PRO A 340 -1.25 -19.62 -20.45
C PRO A 340 -1.54 -19.04 -19.06
N LEU A 341 -0.58 -18.99 -18.14
CA LEU A 341 -0.75 -18.32 -16.85
C LEU A 341 -0.88 -16.79 -17.02
N GLN A 342 -0.06 -16.19 -17.88
CA GLN A 342 -0.14 -14.76 -18.19
C GLN A 342 -1.46 -14.37 -18.86
N LYS A 343 -2.02 -15.25 -19.70
CA LYS A 343 -3.36 -15.07 -20.32
C LYS A 343 -4.50 -15.01 -19.30
N GLN A 344 -4.33 -15.61 -18.12
CA GLN A 344 -5.34 -15.54 -17.05
C GLN A 344 -5.30 -14.20 -16.31
N MET A 345 -4.29 -13.35 -16.55
CA MET A 345 -4.12 -12.09 -15.86
C MET A 345 -5.02 -11.01 -16.46
N GLN A 346 -5.71 -10.28 -15.60
CA GLN A 346 -6.45 -9.09 -16.01
C GLN A 346 -5.47 -7.95 -16.28
N LEU A 347 -5.56 -7.40 -17.49
CA LEU A 347 -4.82 -6.21 -17.92
C LEU A 347 -5.76 -5.02 -18.17
N SER A 348 -7.02 -5.11 -17.75
CA SER A 348 -8.03 -4.07 -17.97
C SER A 348 -7.90 -2.90 -16.99
N PRO A 349 -8.32 -1.68 -17.38
CA PRO A 349 -8.46 -0.56 -16.46
C PRO A 349 -9.47 -0.87 -15.35
N ASN A 350 -9.21 -0.34 -14.15
CA ASN A 350 -10.10 -0.48 -13.01
C ASN A 350 -10.31 0.87 -12.30
N LEU A 351 -11.10 0.89 -11.22
CA LEU A 351 -11.33 2.09 -10.40
C LEU A 351 -10.02 2.81 -10.01
N HIS A 352 -8.96 2.06 -9.71
CA HIS A 352 -7.67 2.67 -9.37
C HIS A 352 -7.03 3.36 -10.58
N THR A 353 -7.12 2.78 -11.78
CA THR A 353 -6.63 3.39 -13.03
C THR A 353 -7.31 4.73 -13.28
N TYR A 354 -8.64 4.77 -13.25
CA TYR A 354 -9.39 6.03 -13.44
C TYR A 354 -9.10 7.05 -12.35
N ARG A 355 -8.96 6.61 -11.10
CA ARG A 355 -8.57 7.49 -10.00
C ARG A 355 -7.23 8.18 -10.26
N LEU A 356 -6.24 7.48 -10.82
CA LEU A 356 -4.92 8.07 -11.11
C LEU A 356 -5.04 9.21 -12.12
N PHE A 357 -5.78 9.01 -13.22
CA PHE A 357 -5.99 10.03 -14.23
C PHE A 357 -6.82 11.20 -13.71
N VAL A 358 -7.93 10.94 -13.01
CA VAL A 358 -8.76 12.00 -12.43
C VAL A 358 -7.96 12.81 -11.43
N GLU A 359 -7.20 12.18 -10.53
CA GLU A 359 -6.36 12.88 -9.55
C GLU A 359 -5.27 13.73 -10.22
N HIS A 360 -4.63 13.24 -11.28
CA HIS A 360 -3.60 13.98 -12.01
C HIS A 360 -4.19 15.19 -12.76
N TYR A 361 -5.21 14.96 -13.59
CA TYR A 361 -5.82 16.01 -14.40
C TYR A 361 -6.61 17.01 -13.57
N SER A 362 -7.23 16.60 -12.46
CA SER A 362 -7.96 17.53 -11.58
C SER A 362 -7.04 18.37 -10.72
N VAL A 363 -6.05 17.76 -10.05
CA VAL A 363 -5.25 18.46 -9.03
C VAL A 363 -4.04 19.15 -9.64
N LYS A 364 -3.31 18.49 -10.55
CA LYS A 364 -2.05 19.05 -11.07
C LYS A 364 -2.25 19.90 -12.32
N ILE A 365 -2.95 19.38 -13.33
CA ILE A 365 -3.07 20.06 -14.63
C ILE A 365 -4.23 21.06 -14.63
N GLY A 366 -5.37 20.70 -14.05
CA GLY A 366 -6.60 21.49 -14.10
C GLY A 366 -7.42 21.29 -15.39
N ASP A 367 -7.12 20.26 -16.18
CA ASP A 367 -7.83 19.91 -17.43
C ASP A 367 -9.16 19.22 -17.10
N LEU A 368 -10.22 20.02 -16.96
CA LEU A 368 -11.55 19.55 -16.64
C LEU A 368 -12.23 18.77 -17.78
N PRO A 369 -12.06 19.11 -19.08
CA PRO A 369 -12.55 18.28 -20.19
C PRO A 369 -12.04 16.84 -20.15
N LYS A 370 -10.75 16.61 -19.93
CA LYS A 370 -10.22 15.25 -19.77
C LYS A 370 -10.77 14.54 -18.54
N VAL A 371 -10.92 15.25 -17.42
CA VAL A 371 -11.56 14.68 -16.22
C VAL A 371 -12.99 14.23 -16.53
N ALA A 372 -13.77 15.05 -17.25
CA ALA A 372 -15.12 14.69 -17.66
C ALA A 372 -15.14 13.45 -18.57
N GLN A 373 -14.23 13.38 -19.55
CA GLN A 373 -14.09 12.19 -20.40
C GLN A 373 -13.89 10.92 -19.58
N TYR A 374 -12.96 10.91 -18.61
CA TYR A 374 -12.73 9.73 -17.78
C TYR A 374 -13.93 9.37 -16.89
N LEU A 375 -14.68 10.36 -16.39
CA LEU A 375 -15.90 10.12 -15.60
C LEU A 375 -17.03 9.55 -16.48
N ASP A 376 -17.18 10.03 -17.70
CA ASP A 376 -18.16 9.50 -18.67
C ASP A 376 -17.81 8.07 -19.07
N GLU A 377 -16.53 7.77 -19.28
CA GLU A 377 -16.06 6.40 -19.52
C GLU A 377 -16.31 5.47 -18.34
N MET A 378 -16.08 5.94 -17.10
CA MET A 378 -16.42 5.17 -15.90
C MET A 378 -17.91 4.83 -15.84
N LYS A 379 -18.77 5.81 -16.18
CA LYS A 379 -20.23 5.61 -16.22
C LYS A 379 -20.62 4.61 -17.31
N PHE A 380 -20.03 4.72 -18.51
CA PHE A 380 -20.28 3.79 -19.61
C PHE A 380 -19.88 2.34 -19.26
N LEU A 381 -18.76 2.16 -18.57
CA LEU A 381 -18.26 0.85 -18.14
C LEU A 381 -18.91 0.34 -16.84
N ASN A 382 -19.89 1.06 -16.28
CA ASN A 382 -20.54 0.75 -15.01
C ASN A 382 -19.55 0.56 -13.85
N ILE A 383 -18.45 1.32 -13.83
CA ILE A 383 -17.50 1.32 -12.72
C ILE A 383 -18.05 2.22 -11.60
N PRO A 384 -18.19 1.72 -10.36
CA PRO A 384 -18.79 2.50 -9.28
C PRO A 384 -17.92 3.71 -8.93
N ILE A 385 -18.56 4.88 -8.82
CA ILE A 385 -17.88 6.12 -8.40
C ILE A 385 -17.67 6.05 -6.88
N HIS A 386 -16.40 6.10 -6.47
CA HIS A 386 -16.01 6.05 -5.07
C HIS A 386 -15.72 7.46 -4.51
N ALA A 387 -15.86 7.64 -3.19
CA ALA A 387 -15.64 8.91 -2.48
C ALA A 387 -14.27 9.58 -2.79
N THR A 388 -13.27 8.78 -3.12
CA THR A 388 -11.92 9.26 -3.48
C THR A 388 -11.88 10.06 -4.78
N ILE A 389 -12.82 9.84 -5.70
CA ILE A 389 -12.92 10.62 -6.94
C ILE A 389 -13.43 12.02 -6.62
N PHE A 390 -14.50 12.12 -5.83
CA PHE A 390 -15.01 13.40 -5.34
C PHE A 390 -13.94 14.18 -4.55
N LEU A 391 -13.15 13.50 -3.72
CA LEU A 391 -12.01 14.12 -3.03
C LEU A 391 -11.01 14.74 -4.02
N SER A 392 -10.67 14.06 -5.11
CA SER A 392 -9.78 14.59 -6.14
C SER A 392 -10.40 15.76 -6.90
N LEU A 393 -11.71 15.72 -7.16
CA LEU A 393 -12.43 16.84 -7.79
C LEU A 393 -12.44 18.08 -6.89
N PHE A 394 -12.77 17.95 -5.60
CA PHE A 394 -12.76 19.08 -4.67
C PHE A 394 -11.36 19.69 -4.51
N LYS A 395 -10.31 18.88 -4.49
CA LYS A 395 -8.92 19.38 -4.54
C LYS A 395 -8.64 20.16 -5.83
N GLY A 396 -9.18 19.71 -6.97
CA GLY A 396 -9.09 20.42 -8.24
C GLY A 396 -9.78 21.78 -8.19
N PHE A 397 -11.05 21.83 -7.72
CA PHE A 397 -11.77 23.09 -7.52
C PHE A 397 -11.06 24.04 -6.56
N TYR A 398 -10.46 23.53 -5.49
CA TYR A 398 -9.67 24.35 -4.57
C TYR A 398 -8.42 24.94 -5.23
N SER A 399 -7.76 24.19 -6.12
CA SER A 399 -6.49 24.58 -6.73
C SER A 399 -6.67 25.50 -7.94
N HIS A 400 -7.68 25.22 -8.78
CA HIS A 400 -7.89 25.87 -10.09
C HIS A 400 -9.16 26.73 -10.16
N GLY A 401 -10.03 26.66 -9.14
CA GLY A 401 -11.28 27.44 -9.07
C GLY A 401 -11.11 28.84 -8.47
N GLY A 402 -12.19 29.63 -8.56
CA GLY A 402 -12.26 30.99 -8.00
C GLY A 402 -11.77 32.11 -8.93
N PHE A 403 -11.51 31.82 -10.20
CA PHE A 403 -11.18 32.82 -11.23
C PHE A 403 -12.32 32.95 -12.24
N THR A 404 -12.58 34.17 -12.73
CA THR A 404 -13.69 34.46 -13.65
C THR A 404 -13.59 33.73 -15.00
N SER A 405 -12.38 33.40 -15.44
CA SER A 405 -12.11 32.63 -16.66
C SER A 405 -11.86 31.13 -16.41
N SER A 406 -12.00 30.66 -15.18
CA SER A 406 -11.74 29.25 -14.86
C SER A 406 -12.91 28.38 -15.30
N GLU A 407 -12.60 27.26 -15.95
CA GLU A 407 -13.58 26.22 -16.26
C GLU A 407 -14.11 25.52 -14.99
N TRP A 408 -13.42 25.68 -13.85
CA TRP A 408 -13.82 25.19 -12.53
C TRP A 408 -14.80 26.16 -11.86
N SER A 409 -15.99 26.29 -12.47
CA SER A 409 -17.02 27.24 -12.04
C SER A 409 -17.85 26.76 -10.85
N GLU A 410 -18.48 27.71 -10.15
CA GLU A 410 -19.44 27.46 -9.06
C GLU A 410 -20.57 26.50 -9.47
N GLN A 411 -21.17 26.71 -10.65
CA GLN A 411 -22.24 25.84 -11.16
C GLN A 411 -21.81 24.37 -11.30
N ARG A 412 -20.56 24.14 -11.72
CA ARG A 412 -20.01 22.77 -11.84
C ARG A 412 -19.69 22.18 -10.47
N LEU A 413 -19.21 22.99 -9.52
CA LEU A 413 -18.99 22.55 -8.13
C LEU A 413 -20.31 22.11 -7.48
N GLU A 414 -21.38 22.89 -7.66
CA GLU A 414 -22.72 22.50 -7.19
C GLU A 414 -23.19 21.19 -7.82
N GLY A 415 -22.96 20.99 -9.12
CA GLY A 415 -23.26 19.74 -9.81
C GLY A 415 -22.53 18.55 -9.19
N VAL A 416 -21.24 18.71 -8.88
CA VAL A 416 -20.42 17.67 -8.23
C VAL A 416 -20.91 17.37 -6.81
N LEU A 417 -21.28 18.39 -6.03
CA LEU A 417 -21.86 18.23 -4.69
C LEU A 417 -23.19 17.47 -4.75
N LYS A 418 -24.09 17.83 -5.67
CA LYS A 418 -25.38 17.14 -5.87
C LYS A 418 -25.17 15.67 -6.27
N ALA A 419 -24.25 15.40 -7.20
CA ALA A 419 -23.91 14.04 -7.61
C ALA A 419 -23.34 13.21 -6.44
N MET A 420 -22.55 13.83 -5.56
CA MET A 420 -22.04 13.19 -4.35
C MET A 420 -23.16 12.85 -3.37
N TYR A 421 -24.11 13.77 -3.14
CA TYR A 421 -25.26 13.51 -2.28
C TYR A 421 -26.14 12.40 -2.83
N GLN A 422 -26.43 12.42 -4.13
CA GLN A 422 -27.18 11.37 -4.81
C GLN A 422 -26.49 10.00 -4.67
N ALA A 423 -25.18 9.92 -4.90
CA ALA A 423 -24.43 8.68 -4.76
C ALA A 423 -24.47 8.10 -3.34
N ARG A 424 -24.56 8.97 -2.32
CA ARG A 424 -24.72 8.56 -0.92
C ARG A 424 -26.15 8.12 -0.61
N ASP A 425 -27.14 8.87 -1.07
CA ASP A 425 -28.57 8.62 -0.82
C ASP A 425 -29.03 7.32 -1.52
N GLU A 426 -28.48 7.01 -2.70
CA GLU A 426 -28.69 5.75 -3.44
C GLU A 426 -28.04 4.52 -2.76
N SER A 427 -27.40 4.69 -1.59
CA SER A 427 -26.87 3.61 -0.75
C SER A 427 -25.91 2.66 -1.47
N ILE A 428 -25.05 3.20 -2.35
CA ILE A 428 -23.96 2.44 -2.96
C ILE A 428 -23.08 1.89 -1.83
N ARG A 429 -23.03 0.56 -1.67
CA ARG A 429 -22.22 -0.09 -0.63
C ARG A 429 -20.79 0.40 -0.69
N GLY A 430 -20.30 0.96 0.42
CA GLY A 430 -18.91 1.41 0.56
C GLY A 430 -18.66 2.90 0.30
N PHE A 431 -19.67 3.68 -0.09
CA PHE A 431 -19.52 5.13 -0.20
C PHE A 431 -19.58 5.80 1.17
N THR A 432 -18.42 6.06 1.78
CA THR A 432 -18.33 6.76 3.07
C THR A 432 -17.95 8.22 2.90
N ILE A 433 -18.72 9.12 3.52
CA ILE A 433 -18.35 10.54 3.60
C ILE A 433 -17.49 10.69 4.84
N ASP A 434 -16.17 10.64 4.62
CA ASP A 434 -15.19 10.77 5.67
C ASP A 434 -14.86 12.23 5.97
N ARG A 435 -14.12 12.45 7.06
CA ARG A 435 -13.71 13.78 7.49
C ARG A 435 -12.93 14.55 6.42
N TRP A 436 -12.07 13.87 5.67
CA TRP A 436 -11.22 14.56 4.69
C TRP A 436 -12.03 15.03 3.48
N LEU A 437 -13.02 14.24 3.05
CA LEU A 437 -13.94 14.64 2.00
C LEU A 437 -14.71 15.90 2.37
N VAL A 438 -15.22 15.98 3.61
CA VAL A 438 -15.90 17.17 4.15
C VAL A 438 -14.99 18.39 4.13
N ILE A 439 -13.77 18.27 4.68
CA ILE A 439 -12.83 19.40 4.74
C ILE A 439 -12.52 19.94 3.35
N TRP A 440 -12.25 19.06 2.38
CA TRP A 440 -11.91 19.48 1.02
C TRP A 440 -13.12 20.04 0.26
N ALA A 441 -14.33 19.50 0.48
CA ALA A 441 -15.55 20.07 -0.08
C ALA A 441 -15.77 21.51 0.42
N LEU A 442 -15.68 21.75 1.73
CA LEU A 442 -15.83 23.08 2.32
C LEU A 442 -14.77 24.07 1.84
N ARG A 443 -13.51 23.62 1.72
CA ARG A 443 -12.42 24.42 1.16
C ARG A 443 -12.67 24.80 -0.29
N ALA A 444 -13.12 23.85 -1.11
CA ALA A 444 -13.48 24.10 -2.51
C ALA A 444 -14.64 25.11 -2.62
N THR A 445 -15.68 24.96 -1.79
CA THR A 445 -16.81 25.90 -1.73
C THR A 445 -16.37 27.29 -1.30
N LYS A 446 -15.55 27.43 -0.25
CA LYS A 446 -15.04 28.75 0.18
C LYS A 446 -14.21 29.45 -0.91
N LYS A 447 -13.52 28.66 -1.75
CA LYS A 447 -12.70 29.17 -2.84
C LYS A 447 -13.52 29.61 -4.05
N CYS A 448 -14.61 28.91 -4.35
CA CYS A 448 -15.40 29.12 -5.58
C CYS A 448 -16.72 29.87 -5.36
N CYS A 449 -17.25 29.90 -4.14
CA CYS A 449 -18.59 30.37 -3.78
C CYS A 449 -18.54 31.34 -2.58
N SER A 450 -19.72 31.83 -2.17
CA SER A 450 -19.90 32.70 -0.99
C SER A 450 -19.85 31.95 0.35
N ASP A 451 -19.66 32.69 1.44
CA ASP A 451 -19.62 32.16 2.81
C ASP A 451 -20.95 31.52 3.23
N GLU A 452 -22.07 32.03 2.73
CA GLU A 452 -23.41 31.47 2.94
C GLU A 452 -23.51 30.06 2.36
N MET A 453 -22.94 29.84 1.16
CA MET A 453 -22.91 28.52 0.52
C MET A 453 -22.05 27.52 1.29
N VAL A 454 -20.98 27.95 1.95
CA VAL A 454 -20.15 27.08 2.79
C VAL A 454 -20.96 26.51 3.96
N VAL A 455 -21.78 27.34 4.60
CA VAL A 455 -22.66 26.91 5.71
C VAL A 455 -23.73 25.94 5.21
N GLN A 456 -24.37 26.25 4.07
CA GLN A 456 -25.36 25.35 3.48
C GLN A 456 -24.78 23.98 3.12
N VAL A 457 -23.58 23.94 2.52
CA VAL A 457 -22.88 22.69 2.19
C VAL A 457 -22.54 21.90 3.47
N TYR A 458 -22.11 22.58 4.53
CA TYR A 458 -21.86 21.94 5.82
C TYR A 458 -23.12 21.27 6.38
N ASP A 459 -24.25 21.97 6.40
CA ASP A 459 -25.51 21.45 6.92
C ASP A 459 -26.04 20.26 6.11
N GLU A 460 -25.90 20.31 4.78
CA GLU A 460 -26.30 19.19 3.89
C GLU A 460 -25.40 17.97 4.04
N MET A 461 -24.09 18.17 4.23
CA MET A 461 -23.16 17.08 4.52
C MET A 461 -23.37 16.49 5.92
N ALA A 462 -23.72 17.32 6.91
CA ALA A 462 -23.95 16.89 8.28
C ALA A 462 -25.09 15.86 8.40
N LYS A 463 -26.09 15.94 7.53
CA LYS A 463 -27.19 14.98 7.44
C LYS A 463 -26.75 13.60 6.92
N ARG A 464 -25.62 13.52 6.23
CA ARG A 464 -25.22 12.36 5.41
C ARG A 464 -23.87 11.73 5.77
N TRP A 465 -23.05 12.39 6.58
CA TRP A 465 -21.68 11.96 6.86
C TRP A 465 -21.57 10.75 7.79
N ASP A 466 -20.42 10.06 7.73
CA ASP A 466 -20.11 8.89 8.58
C ASP A 466 -19.18 9.24 9.75
N ILE A 467 -19.19 10.50 10.18
CA ILE A 467 -18.22 11.00 11.16
C ILE A 467 -18.68 10.67 12.58
N PRO A 468 -17.84 10.01 13.39
CA PRO A 468 -18.11 9.75 14.80
C PRO A 468 -18.35 11.04 15.62
N SER A 469 -19.29 11.00 16.58
CA SER A 469 -19.71 12.17 17.36
C SER A 469 -18.58 12.86 18.13
N ASP A 470 -17.54 12.12 18.53
CA ASP A 470 -16.34 12.63 19.19
C ASP A 470 -15.51 13.58 18.30
N ARG A 471 -15.70 13.53 16.98
CA ARG A 471 -14.95 14.33 16.01
C ARG A 471 -15.71 15.54 15.49
N LEU A 472 -16.96 15.72 15.88
CA LEU A 472 -17.78 16.87 15.48
C LEU A 472 -17.21 18.22 15.96
N PRO A 473 -16.70 18.37 17.20
CA PRO A 473 -16.12 19.64 17.65
C PRO A 473 -14.90 20.06 16.82
N PHE A 474 -14.13 19.08 16.34
CA PHE A 474 -12.98 19.32 15.48
C PHE A 474 -13.39 19.81 14.08
N ILE A 475 -14.50 19.30 13.53
CA ILE A 475 -14.97 19.76 12.22
C ILE A 475 -15.60 21.15 12.34
N GLN A 476 -16.32 21.42 13.43
CA GLN A 476 -16.85 22.76 13.72
C GLN A 476 -15.75 23.80 13.84
N SER A 477 -14.63 23.48 14.51
CA SER A 477 -13.48 24.40 14.58
C SER A 477 -12.81 24.62 13.22
N ILE A 478 -12.76 23.59 12.37
CA ILE A 478 -12.28 23.75 10.98
C ILE A 478 -13.23 24.62 10.17
N LEU A 479 -14.55 24.43 10.28
CA LEU A 479 -15.53 25.26 9.57
C LEU A 479 -15.32 26.75 9.92
N GLN A 480 -15.18 27.06 11.22
CA GLN A 480 -14.89 28.43 11.68
C GLN A 480 -13.56 28.94 11.12
N SER A 481 -12.52 28.11 11.09
CA SER A 481 -11.21 28.47 10.52
C SER A 481 -11.26 28.72 9.00
N ILE A 482 -12.06 27.95 8.26
CA ILE A 482 -12.29 28.11 6.82
C ILE A 482 -13.06 29.41 6.55
N LEU A 483 -14.12 29.68 7.32
CA LEU A 483 -14.90 30.92 7.21
C LEU A 483 -14.02 32.15 7.51
N ALA A 484 -13.17 32.06 8.53
CA ALA A 484 -12.20 33.10 8.90
C ALA A 484 -11.02 33.24 7.92
N GLY A 485 -10.88 32.34 6.94
CA GLY A 485 -9.82 32.36 5.93
C GLY A 485 -8.42 31.97 6.42
N VAL A 486 -8.29 31.50 7.66
CA VAL A 486 -7.00 31.15 8.29
C VAL A 486 -6.45 29.82 7.75
N ASP A 487 -7.34 28.87 7.41
CA ASP A 487 -6.97 27.52 6.97
C ASP A 487 -6.44 27.42 5.52
N MET A 488 -6.57 28.49 4.71
CA MET A 488 -6.24 28.46 3.27
C MET A 488 -4.73 28.44 2.96
N LYS A 489 -3.85 28.66 3.95
CA LYS A 489 -2.38 28.79 3.75
C LYS A 489 -1.59 27.50 3.94
N SER A 490 -2.22 26.37 4.26
CA SER A 490 -1.53 25.09 4.51
C SER A 490 -1.55 24.19 3.26
N PRO A 491 -0.44 24.08 2.47
CA PRO A 491 -0.41 23.29 1.23
C PRO A 491 -0.27 21.79 1.52
N THR A 492 0.16 21.44 2.72
CA THR A 492 0.19 20.08 3.26
C THR A 492 -0.67 20.13 4.49
N GLY A 493 -1.70 19.29 4.64
CA GLY A 493 -2.56 19.23 5.84
C GLY A 493 -1.86 18.85 7.15
N ALA A 494 -0.77 19.54 7.48
CA ALA A 494 -0.16 19.65 8.79
C ALA A 494 -1.01 20.68 9.55
N TRP A 495 -1.77 20.14 10.49
CA TRP A 495 -2.42 20.92 11.53
C TRP A 495 -1.40 21.04 12.66
N ASP A 496 -0.85 22.24 12.87
CA ASP A 496 -0.01 22.61 14.02
C ASP A 496 -0.86 23.07 15.22
N GLY A 497 -2.12 22.63 15.30
CA GLY A 497 -2.90 22.76 16.52
C GLY A 497 -2.42 21.77 17.59
N PRO A 498 -2.89 21.90 18.84
CA PRO A 498 -2.32 21.18 19.97
C PRO A 498 -2.35 19.67 19.70
N SER A 499 -1.17 19.09 19.54
CA SER A 499 -0.96 17.65 19.49
C SER A 499 -1.59 17.03 20.73
N TYR A 500 -2.82 16.53 20.61
CA TYR A 500 -3.50 15.81 21.68
C TYR A 500 -2.90 14.39 21.79
N ARG A 501 -1.76 14.40 22.48
CA ARG A 501 -1.25 13.44 23.47
C ARG A 501 -1.23 11.96 23.08
N ARG A 502 -0.01 11.54 22.74
CA ARG A 502 0.65 10.47 23.51
C ARG A 502 0.37 10.70 25.00
N TYR A 503 -0.28 9.75 25.66
CA TYR A 503 -0.30 9.72 27.12
C TYR A 503 1.16 9.82 27.61
N LYS A 504 1.46 10.82 28.44
CA LYS A 504 2.51 10.64 29.45
C LYS A 504 2.01 9.54 30.39
N LYS A 505 2.90 8.65 30.82
CA LYS A 505 2.58 7.51 31.70
C LYS A 505 1.94 7.89 33.04
N ASP A 506 1.84 9.19 33.38
CA ASP A 506 1.60 9.64 34.76
C ASP A 506 0.35 10.55 34.93
N GLY A 507 -0.59 10.56 33.98
CA GLY A 507 -1.98 10.96 34.26
C GLY A 507 -2.31 12.43 34.60
N THR A 508 -1.42 13.40 34.42
CA THR A 508 -1.73 14.83 34.67
C THR A 508 -1.96 15.64 33.38
N ARG A 509 -2.97 16.53 33.41
CA ARG A 509 -3.35 17.41 32.29
C ARG A 509 -2.38 18.59 32.17
N LEU A 510 -1.90 18.88 30.96
CA LEU A 510 -1.69 20.25 30.49
C LEU A 510 -3.03 20.82 29.99
#